data_AF-U9SVM3-F1
#
_entry.id   AF-U9SVM3-F1
#
_cell.length_a   1.000
_cell.length_b   1.000
_cell.length_c   1.000
_cell.angle_alpha   90.00
_cell.angle_beta   90.00
_cell.angle_gamma   90.00
#
_symmetry.space_group_name_H-M   'P 1'
#
loop_
_entity.id
_entity.type
_entity.pdbx_description
1 polymer ?
#
loop_
_entity_poly.entity_id
_entity_poly.type
_entity_poly.pdbx_seq_one_letter_code
_entity_poly.pdbx_strand_id
1 'polypeptide(L)' 'MSDRENITDQENIDEFQIEEVSTYPINNNILYRERVNKVTKRSFNYVIIKEGVYPNGTQTGPKSLQDS' A
#
# COMPACT_ATOMS: atom_id res chain seq x y z
N MET A 1 -30.02 -9.07 40.99
CA MET A 1 -29.26 -8.20 40.07
C MET A 1 -27.84 -8.15 40.59
N SER A 2 -26.88 -8.58 39.79
CA SER A 2 -25.45 -8.36 40.03
C SER A 2 -24.85 -8.16 38.66
N ASP A 3 -24.63 -6.89 38.34
CA ASP A 3 -23.97 -6.43 37.13
C ASP A 3 -22.56 -6.99 37.14
N ARG A 4 -22.38 -8.14 36.50
CA ARG A 4 -21.06 -8.64 36.16
C ARG A 4 -20.54 -7.76 35.05
N GLU A 5 -19.84 -6.71 35.46
CA GLU A 5 -18.93 -5.93 34.63
C GLU A 5 -18.13 -6.90 33.78
N ASN A 6 -18.48 -6.95 32.49
CA ASN A 6 -17.71 -7.65 31.48
C ASN A 6 -16.50 -6.78 31.20
N ILE A 7 -15.54 -6.79 32.14
CA ILE A 7 -14.15 -6.49 31.84
C ILE A 7 -13.70 -7.63 30.93
N THR A 8 -13.99 -7.45 29.63
CA THR A 8 -13.19 -8.09 28.60
C THR A 8 -11.79 -7.53 28.86
N ASP A 9 -10.95 -8.31 29.54
CA ASP A 9 -9.50 -8.17 29.53
C ASP A 9 -9.08 -8.36 28.09
N GLN A 10 -9.29 -7.32 27.29
CA GLN A 10 -8.86 -7.26 25.92
C GLN A 10 -7.39 -6.95 26.02
N GLU A 11 -6.62 -8.01 26.29
CA GLU A 11 -5.18 -8.00 26.17
C GLU A 11 -4.86 -7.25 24.89
N ASN A 12 -4.13 -6.15 25.05
CA ASN A 12 -3.66 -5.29 23.98
C ASN A 12 -2.55 -6.04 23.23
N ILE A 13 -2.92 -7.19 22.66
CA ILE A 13 -2.11 -7.91 21.71
C ILE A 13 -2.21 -7.03 20.47
N ASP A 14 -1.15 -6.26 20.24
CA ASP A 14 -0.96 -5.47 19.04
C ASP A 14 -1.39 -6.28 17.81
N GLU A 15 -2.61 -6.06 17.32
CA GLU A 15 -3.23 -6.91 16.32
C GLU A 15 -2.59 -6.56 14.98
N PHE A 16 -1.64 -7.40 14.58
CA PHE A 16 -0.95 -7.28 13.30
C PHE A 16 -1.87 -7.73 12.16
N GLN A 17 -2.04 -6.87 11.16
CA GLN A 17 -2.88 -7.13 10.00
C GLN A 17 -2.15 -6.69 8.73
N ILE A 18 -2.36 -7.43 7.64
CA ILE A 18 -1.95 -7.03 6.29
C ILE A 18 -3.21 -6.73 5.49
N GLU A 19 -3.31 -5.52 4.96
CA GLU A 19 -4.39 -5.08 4.07
C GLU A 19 -3.85 -4.91 2.65
N GLU A 20 -4.58 -5.43 1.66
CA GLU A 20 -4.33 -5.20 0.24
C GLU A 20 -5.42 -4.30 -0.34
N VAL A 21 -5.02 -3.26 -1.07
CA VAL A 21 -5.92 -2.42 -1.87
C VAL A 21 -5.48 -2.49 -3.33
N SER A 22 -6.26 -3.17 -4.15
CA SER A 22 -5.99 -3.40 -5.57
C SER A 22 -7.25 -3.28 -6.40
N THR A 23 -7.08 -2.79 -7.63
CA THR A 23 -8.08 -2.89 -8.71
C THR A 23 -7.47 -3.56 -9.95
N TYR A 24 -6.36 -4.27 -9.80
CA TYR A 24 -5.76 -5.05 -10.88
C TYR A 24 -6.77 -6.06 -11.45
N PRO A 25 -6.87 -6.21 -12.78
CA PRO A 25 -6.00 -5.66 -13.82
C PRO A 25 -6.37 -4.28 -14.38
N ILE A 26 -7.39 -3.59 -13.83
CA ILE A 26 -7.82 -2.26 -14.32
C ILE A 26 -6.74 -1.20 -14.05
N ASN A 27 -6.17 -1.20 -12.85
CA ASN A 27 -4.99 -0.41 -12.49
C ASN A 27 -3.82 -1.35 -12.19
N ASN A 28 -2.61 -0.97 -12.57
CA ASN A 28 -1.42 -1.78 -12.32
C ASN A 28 -0.78 -1.55 -10.94
N ASN A 29 -1.31 -0.62 -10.14
CA ASN A 29 -0.84 -0.36 -8.79
C ASN A 29 -1.55 -1.25 -7.77
N ILE A 30 -0.77 -1.88 -6.89
CA ILE A 30 -1.24 -2.64 -5.73
C ILE A 30 -0.62 -2.02 -4.48
N LEU A 31 -1.46 -1.68 -3.50
CA LEU A 31 -1.00 -1.13 -2.22
C LEU A 31 -1.19 -2.15 -1.11
N TYR A 32 -0.09 -2.60 -0.52
CA TYR A 32 -0.12 -3.36 0.73
C TYR A 32 0.11 -2.42 1.91
N ARG A 33 -0.63 -2.61 2.99
CA ARG A 33 -0.47 -1.88 4.25
C ARG A 33 -0.32 -2.85 5.39
N GLU A 34 0.78 -2.70 6.11
CA GLU A 34 1.00 -3.31 7.41
C GLU A 34 0.32 -2.44 8.47
N ARG A 35 -0.64 -3.01 9.20
CA ARG A 35 -1.39 -2.33 10.24
C ARG A 35 -1.14 -3.00 11.60
N VAL A 36 -0.99 -2.17 12.63
CA VAL A 36 -0.99 -2.60 14.03
C VAL A 36 -2.06 -1.79 14.74
N ASN A 37 -3.04 -2.46 15.35
CA ASN A 37 -4.17 -1.80 16.01
C ASN A 37 -4.86 -0.76 15.10
N LYS A 38 -5.11 -1.14 13.84
CA LYS A 38 -5.72 -0.30 12.79
C LYS A 38 -4.89 0.91 12.35
N VAL A 39 -3.70 1.12 12.92
CA VAL A 39 -2.74 2.17 12.49
C VAL A 39 -1.79 1.59 11.45
N THR A 40 -1.70 2.21 10.27
CA THR A 40 -0.71 1.82 9.26
C THR A 40 0.70 2.14 9.75
N LYS A 41 1.53 1.12 9.90
CA LYS A 41 2.95 1.26 10.28
C LYS A 41 3.84 1.37 9.07
N ARG A 42 3.55 0.58 8.03
CA ARG A 42 4.29 0.56 6.77
C ARG A 42 3.35 0.35 5.60
N SER A 43 3.67 0.92 4.46
CA SER A 43 2.98 0.68 3.21
C SER A 43 3.95 0.34 2.09
N PHE A 44 3.54 -0.56 1.22
CA PHE A 44 4.29 -0.97 0.04
C PHE A 44 3.43 -0.73 -1.19
N ASN A 45 3.89 0.17 -2.06
CA ASN A 45 3.23 0.44 -3.33
C ASN A 45 3.98 -0.33 -4.42
N TYR A 46 3.32 -1.32 -5.01
CA TYR A 46 3.85 -2.11 -6.11
C TYR A 46 3.19 -1.67 -7.42
N VAL A 47 3.99 -1.50 -8.45
CA VAL A 47 3.53 -1.23 -9.81
C VAL A 47 3.81 -2.47 -10.66
N ILE A 48 2.75 -3.11 -11.16
CA ILE A 48 2.88 -4.23 -12.10
C ILE A 48 3.29 -3.66 -13.46
N ILE A 49 4.49 -4.03 -13.89
CA ILE A 49 5.00 -3.72 -15.23
C ILE A 49 4.73 -4.95 -16.09
N LYS A 50 3.99 -4.76 -17.19
CA LYS A 50 3.83 -5.83 -18.18
C LYS A 50 5.15 -5.98 -18.94
N GLU A 51 5.60 -7.21 -19.09
CA GLU A 51 6.77 -7.52 -19.91
C GLU A 51 6.59 -6.94 -21.34
N GLY A 52 7.63 -6.29 -21.85
CA GLY A 52 7.61 -5.65 -23.17
C GLY A 52 6.92 -4.28 -23.25
N VAL A 53 6.35 -3.76 -22.15
CA VAL A 53 5.76 -2.41 -22.08
C VAL A 53 6.47 -1.58 -21.02
N TYR A 54 7.54 -0.89 -21.43
CA TYR A 54 8.18 0.11 -20.59
C TYR A 54 7.38 1.43 -20.67
N PRO A 55 7.20 2.16 -19.55
CA PRO A 55 6.64 3.50 -19.63
C PRO A 55 7.54 4.35 -20.52
N ASN A 56 6.93 5.03 -21.50
CA ASN A 56 7.63 6.01 -22.33
C ASN A 56 8.38 6.97 -21.39
N GLY A 57 9.70 7.00 -21.56
CA GLY A 57 10.65 7.40 -20.54
C GLY A 57 10.24 8.63 -19.75
N THR A 58 10.44 8.56 -18.43
CA THR A 58 10.81 9.74 -17.67
C THR A 58 11.92 10.43 -18.46
N GLN A 59 11.63 11.59 -19.06
CA GLN A 59 12.67 12.45 -19.63
C GLN A 59 13.55 12.92 -18.47
N THR A 60 14.51 12.12 -18.07
CA THR A 60 15.59 12.47 -17.14
C THR A 60 16.93 12.46 -17.87
N GLY A 61 16.94 12.86 -19.15
CA GLY A 61 18.13 13.21 -19.91
C GLY A 61 18.06 14.68 -20.32
N PRO A 62 19.19 15.41 -20.39
CA PRO A 62 19.17 16.81 -20.78
C PRO A 62 18.53 16.93 -22.16
N LYS A 63 17.55 17.83 -22.30
CA LYS A 63 16.99 18.19 -23.61
C LYS A 63 18.13 18.74 -24.46
N SER A 64 18.63 17.96 -25.42
CA SER A 64 19.53 18.51 -26.43
C SER A 64 18.71 19.52 -27.24
N LEU A 65 19.03 20.80 -27.07
CA LEU A 65 18.68 21.86 -28.02
C LEU A 65 19.26 21.46 -29.37
N GLN A 66 18.41 21.01 -30.27
CA GLN A 66 18.70 21.03 -31.70
C GLN A 66 17.48 21.60 -32.39
N ASP A 67 17.47 22.92 -32.50
CA ASP A 67 16.83 23.66 -33.57
C ASP A 67 17.71 24.89 -33.84
N SER A 68 18.52 24.82 -34.89
CA SER A 68 18.94 25.89 -35.82
C SER A 68 20.14 25.43 -36.65
#